data_AF-A0A8X6QI16-F1
#
_entry.id   AF-A0A8X6QI16-F1
#
_cell.length_a   1.000
_cell.length_b   1.000
_cell.length_c   1.000
_cell.angle_alpha   90.00
_cell.angle_beta   90.00
_cell.angle_gamma   90.00
#
_symmetry.space_group_name_H-M   'P 1'
#
loop_
_entity.id
_entity.type
_entity.pdbx_description
1 polymer ?
#
loop_
_entity_poly.entity_id
_entity_poly.type
_entity_poly.pdbx_seq_one_letter_code
_entity_poly.pdbx_strand_id
1 'polypeptide(L)'
;MQNKRGIALDGMLKEGDTNLASSTLNTSDALGIVISYMVRVRLYMGAIGGELVADVPFKLTSPTPEKQKEVSNMQKRVKKQLSREMSADLVFEDFARRRQFSEDNE
;
A
#
# COMPACT_ATOMS: atom_id res chain seq x y z
N MET A 1 15.27 -12.39 3.51
CA MET A 1 14.36 -12.13 2.36
C MET A 1 13.14 -13.09 2.23
N GLN A 2 12.88 -14.01 3.16
CA GLN A 2 11.97 -15.15 2.91
C GLN A 2 10.45 -14.89 3.07
N ASN A 3 10.01 -13.75 3.61
CA ASN A 3 8.63 -13.61 4.10
C ASN A 3 7.63 -12.90 3.15
N LYS A 4 8.00 -12.60 1.90
CA LYS A 4 7.15 -11.80 0.98
C LYS A 4 6.91 -12.43 -0.40
N ARG A 5 7.21 -13.74 -0.57
CA ARG A 5 6.91 -14.46 -1.82
C ARG A 5 5.45 -14.94 -1.83
N GLY A 6 4.84 -15.01 -3.01
CA GLY A 6 3.46 -15.49 -3.18
C GLY A 6 2.37 -14.51 -2.77
N ILE A 7 2.72 -13.23 -2.56
CA ILE A 7 1.79 -12.15 -2.22
C ILE A 7 1.72 -11.18 -3.40
N ALA A 8 0.51 -10.74 -3.74
CA ALA A 8 0.31 -9.73 -4.79
C ALA A 8 0.76 -8.35 -4.29
N LEU A 9 1.69 -7.73 -5.01
CA LEU A 9 2.26 -6.41 -4.73
C LEU A 9 1.98 -5.45 -5.88
N ASP A 10 1.99 -4.14 -5.61
CA ASP A 10 1.84 -3.09 -6.62
C ASP A 10 3.17 -2.70 -7.31
N GLY A 11 4.29 -3.25 -6.85
CA GLY A 11 5.65 -3.00 -7.33
C GLY A 11 6.60 -4.17 -7.09
N MET A 12 7.89 -3.95 -7.30
CA MET A 12 8.89 -4.99 -7.09
C MET A 12 9.27 -5.12 -5.62
N LEU A 13 9.42 -6.35 -5.14
CA LEU A 13 9.75 -6.66 -3.73
C LEU A 13 10.97 -5.89 -3.15
N LYS A 14 11.90 -5.46 -4.00
CA LYS A 14 13.14 -4.77 -3.59
C LYS A 14 12.99 -3.23 -3.54
N GLU A 15 11.85 -2.70 -3.95
CA GLU A 15 11.59 -1.25 -3.98
C GLU A 15 11.02 -0.80 -2.63
N GLY A 16 11.51 0.34 -2.13
CA GLY A 16 11.15 0.83 -0.80
C GLY A 16 9.73 1.36 -0.66
N ASP A 17 9.04 1.59 -1.78
CA ASP A 17 7.69 2.15 -1.86
C ASP A 17 6.63 1.13 -2.30
N THR A 18 6.99 -0.15 -2.41
CA THR A 18 6.07 -1.23 -2.80
C THR A 18 5.13 -1.61 -1.65
N ASN A 19 3.83 -1.71 -1.97
CA ASN A 19 2.75 -2.10 -1.08
C ASN A 19 2.05 -3.37 -1.57
N LEU A 20 1.05 -3.83 -0.82
CA LEU A 20 0.10 -4.83 -1.29
C LEU A 20 -0.69 -4.28 -2.47
N ALA A 21 -0.98 -5.14 -3.44
CA ALA A 21 -1.76 -4.76 -4.59
C ALA A 21 -3.20 -4.35 -4.22
N SER A 22 -3.80 -3.45 -4.98
CA SER A 22 -5.21 -3.08 -4.77
C SER A 22 -6.16 -4.22 -5.15
N SER A 23 -7.37 -4.20 -4.59
CA SER A 23 -8.42 -5.16 -4.91
C SER A 23 -8.91 -4.98 -6.35
N THR A 24 -9.15 -6.10 -7.04
CA THR A 24 -9.83 -6.08 -8.34
C THR A 24 -11.31 -5.74 -8.14
N LEU A 25 -11.79 -4.71 -8.83
CA LEU A 25 -13.18 -4.24 -8.70
C LEU A 25 -14.14 -5.02 -9.60
N ASN A 26 -13.74 -5.27 -10.85
CA ASN A 26 -14.56 -5.98 -11.85
C ASN A 26 -13.87 -7.28 -12.26
N THR A 27 -14.49 -8.41 -11.97
CA THR A 27 -13.92 -9.74 -12.25
C THR A 27 -14.48 -10.41 -13.50
N SER A 28 -15.56 -9.89 -14.08
CA SER A 28 -16.26 -10.50 -15.21
C SER A 28 -15.36 -10.69 -16.44
N ASP A 29 -14.49 -9.72 -16.71
CA ASP A 29 -13.65 -9.66 -17.90
C ASP A 29 -12.16 -9.53 -17.54
N ALA A 30 -11.80 -9.96 -16.32
CA ALA A 30 -10.43 -9.84 -15.82
C ALA A 30 -9.52 -10.87 -16.50
N LEU A 31 -8.54 -10.39 -17.27
CA LEU A 31 -7.43 -11.19 -17.78
C LEU A 31 -6.20 -10.96 -16.88
N GLY A 32 -5.70 -12.03 -16.27
CA GLY A 32 -4.52 -11.98 -15.39
C GLY A 32 -4.83 -12.32 -13.94
N ILE A 33 -4.25 -11.55 -13.00
CA ILE A 33 -4.33 -11.83 -11.56
C ILE A 33 -5.51 -11.08 -10.94
N VAL A 34 -6.39 -11.83 -10.28
CA VAL A 34 -7.51 -11.27 -9.50
C VAL A 34 -7.14 -11.23 -8.02
N ILE A 35 -7.29 -10.06 -7.40
CA ILE A 35 -6.88 -9.82 -6.01
C ILE A 35 -8.12 -9.47 -5.18
N SER A 36 -8.34 -10.23 -4.10
CA SER A 36 -9.39 -9.99 -3.13
C SER A 36 -8.83 -10.09 -1.71
N TYR A 37 -9.41 -9.32 -0.78
CA TYR A 37 -9.04 -9.34 0.62
C TYR A 37 -10.25 -9.66 1.50
N MET A 38 -9.98 -10.35 2.61
CA MET A 38 -10.96 -10.63 3.65
C MET A 38 -10.29 -10.52 5.02
N VAL A 39 -11.06 -10.07 6.01
CA VAL A 39 -10.69 -10.19 7.42
C VAL A 39 -11.35 -11.44 7.96
N ARG A 40 -10.56 -12.35 8.52
CA ARG A 40 -11.05 -13.53 9.22
C ARG A 40 -11.05 -13.28 10.72
N VAL A 41 -12.22 -13.30 11.34
CA VAL A 41 -12.41 -13.21 12.77
C VAL A 41 -12.56 -14.62 13.32
N ARG A 42 -11.74 -14.97 14.30
CA ARG A 42 -11.80 -16.26 15.00
C ARG A 42 -12.05 -16.00 16.48
N LEU A 43 -13.14 -16.55 17.01
CA LEU A 43 -13.50 -16.50 18.42
C LEU A 43 -13.32 -17.90 19.01
N TYR A 44 -12.36 -18.03 19.93
CA TYR A 44 -12.11 -19.27 20.67
C TYR A 44 -12.91 -19.27 21.97
N MET A 45 -13.84 -20.21 22.12
CA MET A 45 -14.79 -20.28 23.25
C MET A 45 -14.38 -21.32 24.31
N GLY A 46 -13.12 -21.74 24.33
CA GLY A 46 -12.55 -22.65 25.33
C GLY A 46 -12.99 -24.11 25.18
N ALA A 47 -12.72 -24.93 26.21
CA ALA A 47 -12.78 -26.39 26.16
C ALA A 47 -14.14 -27.01 25.79
N ILE A 48 -15.23 -26.26 25.94
CA ILE A 48 -16.60 -26.74 25.68
C ILE A 48 -17.22 -26.00 24.48
N GLY A 49 -16.78 -24.78 24.18
CA GLY A 49 -17.42 -23.91 23.20
C GLY A 49 -16.86 -23.96 21.78
N GLY A 50 -15.70 -24.60 21.56
CA GLY A 50 -15.09 -24.70 20.23
C GLY A 50 -14.57 -23.38 19.67
N GLU A 51 -14.55 -23.26 18.34
CA GLU A 51 -14.11 -22.07 17.59
C GLU A 51 -15.24 -21.58 16.67
N LEU A 52 -15.52 -20.27 16.71
CA LEU A 52 -16.40 -19.60 15.76
C LEU A 52 -15.55 -18.78 14.79
N VAL A 53 -15.78 -18.96 13.49
CA VAL A 53 -15.04 -18.26 12.43
C VAL A 53 -16.02 -17.45 11.57
N ALA A 54 -15.69 -16.19 11.31
CA ALA A 54 -16.43 -15.32 10.40
C ALA A 54 -15.48 -14.58 9.46
N ASP A 55 -15.78 -14.61 8.16
CA ASP A 55 -15.00 -13.91 7.13
C ASP A 55 -15.76 -12.67 6.64
N VAL A 56 -15.08 -11.52 6.65
CA VAL A 56 -15.63 -10.23 6.22
C VAL A 56 -14.82 -9.73 5.01
N PRO A 57 -15.39 -9.74 3.79
CA PRO A 57 -14.70 -9.25 2.61
C PRO A 57 -14.60 -7.71 2.63
N PHE A 58 -13.50 -7.17 2.12
CA PHE A 58 -13.33 -5.72 1.95
C PHE A 58 -12.51 -5.41 0.69
N LYS A 59 -12.54 -4.14 0.27
CA LYS A 59 -11.74 -3.64 -0.85
C LYS A 59 -10.59 -2.78 -0.32
N LEU A 60 -9.37 -3.19 -0.63
CA LEU A 60 -8.15 -2.42 -0.40
C LEU A 60 -7.84 -1.59 -1.64
N THR A 61 -7.72 -0.28 -1.49
CA THR A 61 -7.39 0.64 -2.58
C THR A 61 -6.36 1.67 -2.12
N SER A 62 -5.60 2.21 -3.06
CA SER A 62 -4.72 3.35 -2.79
C SER A 62 -5.53 4.56 -2.32
N PRO A 63 -4.97 5.39 -1.41
CA PRO A 63 -5.65 6.56 -0.89
C PRO A 63 -5.95 7.55 -2.02
N THR A 64 -7.10 8.23 -1.92
CA THR A 64 -7.46 9.30 -2.86
C THR A 64 -6.46 10.46 -2.76
N PRO A 65 -6.19 11.18 -3.87
CA PRO A 65 -5.18 12.24 -3.92
C PRO A 65 -5.46 13.40 -2.94
N GLU A 66 -6.72 13.63 -2.57
CA GLU A 66 -7.09 14.62 -1.55
C GLU A 66 -6.63 14.21 -0.14
N LYS A 67 -6.76 12.92 0.19
CA LYS A 67 -6.30 12.37 1.48
C LYS A 67 -4.77 12.34 1.56
N GLN A 68 -4.06 12.14 0.44
CA GLN A 68 -2.59 12.26 0.39
C GLN A 68 -2.11 13.69 0.71
N LYS A 69 -2.89 14.72 0.36
CA LYS A 69 -2.57 16.10 0.72
C LYS A 69 -2.64 16.31 2.23
N GLU A 70 -3.61 15.72 2.94
CA GLU A 70 -3.69 15.84 4.40
C GLU A 70 -2.46 15.25 5.12
N VAL A 71 -1.99 14.07 4.69
CA VAL A 71 -0.79 13.43 5.27
C VAL A 71 0.48 14.23 4.96
N SER A 72 0.58 14.81 3.75
CA SER A 72 1.75 15.61 3.34
C SER A 72 1.73 17.06 3.81
N ASN A 73 0.58 17.61 4.18
CA ASN A 73 0.43 19.01 4.59
C ASN A 73 1.00 19.30 5.99
N MET A 74 1.19 18.30 6.85
CA MET A 74 1.94 18.49 8.11
C MET A 74 3.42 18.87 7.89
N GLN A 75 3.98 18.61 6.70
CA GLN A 75 5.39 18.91 6.37
C GLN A 75 5.59 20.23 5.60
N LYS A 76 4.54 20.87 5.05
CA LYS A 76 4.67 21.95 4.06
C LYS A 76 4.60 23.39 4.60
N ARG A 77 4.35 23.62 5.89
CA ARG A 77 4.18 25.00 6.43
C ARG A 77 5.47 25.84 6.48
N VAL A 78 6.65 25.27 6.24
CA VAL A 78 7.95 25.98 6.35
C VAL A 78 8.41 26.66 5.05
N LYS A 79 7.94 26.25 3.85
CA LYS A 79 8.54 26.71 2.56
C LYS A 79 7.78 27.80 1.80
N LYS A 80 6.63 28.29 2.28
CA LYS A 80 5.65 29.01 1.44
C LYS A 80 5.90 30.52 1.22
N GLN A 81 7.04 31.08 1.60
CA GLN A 81 7.22 32.54 1.60
C GLN A 81 8.02 33.15 0.43
N LEU A 82 8.54 32.37 -0.54
CA LEU A 82 9.53 32.90 -1.51
C LEU A 82 9.29 32.70 -3.03
N SER A 83 8.21 32.06 -3.52
CA SER A 83 8.09 31.71 -4.96
C SER A 83 6.80 32.23 -5.62
N ARG A 84 6.57 33.54 -5.63
CA ARG A 84 5.30 34.14 -6.09
C ARG A 84 5.22 34.48 -7.58
N GLU A 85 6.24 34.21 -8.40
CA GLU A 85 6.19 34.54 -9.83
C GLU A 85 6.54 33.33 -10.71
N MET A 86 5.81 33.21 -11.82
CA MET A 86 5.65 32.01 -12.65
C MET A 86 6.96 31.42 -13.21
N SER A 87 7.62 30.55 -12.46
CA SER A 87 8.43 29.48 -13.02
C SER A 87 7.94 28.17 -12.44
N ALA A 88 7.40 27.28 -13.26
CA ALA A 88 7.28 25.88 -12.86
C ALA A 88 8.71 25.41 -12.55
N ASP A 89 9.05 25.33 -11.27
CA ASP A 89 10.37 24.92 -10.79
C ASP A 89 10.48 23.41 -11.02
N LEU A 90 10.78 23.04 -12.27
CA LEU A 90 10.86 21.65 -12.70
C LEU A 90 12.06 21.01 -12.03
N VAL A 91 11.79 20.16 -11.04
CA VAL A 91 12.80 19.35 -10.38
C VAL A 91 13.00 18.07 -11.21
N PHE A 92 14.20 17.89 -11.73
CA PHE A 92 14.58 16.64 -12.39
C PHE A 92 15.08 15.63 -11.35
N GLU A 93 14.56 14.42 -11.41
CA GLU A 93 14.98 13.28 -10.61
C GLU A 93 15.14 12.04 -11.50
N ASP A 94 15.87 11.04 -11.02
CA ASP A 94 16.02 9.78 -11.73
C ASP A 94 14.72 8.97 -11.69
N PHE A 95 14.37 8.33 -12.81
CA PHE A 95 13.21 7.43 -12.89
C PHE A 95 13.47 6.12 -12.12
N ALA A 96 14.74 5.73 -11.94
CA ALA A 96 15.09 4.52 -11.22
C ALA A 96 14.58 4.55 -9.77
N ARG A 97 13.71 3.59 -9.43
CA ARG A 97 13.17 3.47 -8.07
C ARG A 97 14.28 3.15 -7.06
N ARG A 98 14.17 3.75 -5.87
CA ARG A 98 15.11 3.51 -4.77
C ARG A 98 14.93 2.09 -4.25
N ARG A 99 16.00 1.31 -4.34
CA ARG A 99 16.04 -0.04 -3.76
C ARG A 99 16.18 0.05 -2.24
N GLN A 100 15.36 -0.71 -1.52
CA GLN A 100 15.65 -1.01 -0.13
C GLN A 100 16.72 -2.11 -0.11
N PHE A 101 17.91 -1.80 0.41
CA PHE A 101 18.82 -2.83 0.87
C PHE A 101 18.24 -3.39 2.16
N SER A 102 17.91 -4.68 2.18
CA SER A 102 17.65 -5.35 3.44
C SER A 102 18.96 -5.35 4.23
N GLU A 103 18.95 -4.82 5.45
CA GLU A 103 19.97 -5.20 6.43
C GLU A 103 19.88 -6.72 6.57
N ASP A 104 20.91 -7.40 6.07
CA ASP A 104 21.11 -8.82 6.27
C ASP A 104 21.42 -9.02 7.76
N ASN A 105 20.39 -9.30 8.57
CA ASN A 105 20.58 -9.78 9.93
C ASN A 105 20.76 -11.29 9.89
N GLU A 106 21.93 -11.72 10.38
CA GLU A 106 22.34 -13.09 10.71
C GLU A 106 21.29 -13.85 11.54
#